data_AF-A0A2H0P4W4-F1
#
_entry.id   AF-A0A2H0P4W4-F1
#
_cell.length_a   1.000
_cell.length_b   1.000
_cell.length_c   1.000
_cell.angle_alpha   90.00
_cell.angle_beta   90.00
_cell.angle_gamma   90.00
#
_symmetry.space_group_name_H-M   'P 1'
#
loop_
_entity.id
_entity.type
_entity.pdbx_description
1 polymer ?
#
loop_
_entity_poly.entity_id
_entity_poly.type
_entity_poly.pdbx_seq_one_letter_code
_entity_poly.pdbx_strand_id
1 'polypeptide(L)'
;MSGENILVVDDEPIIGTAFERELEDKGCNVDSVLSGEEALKTIRSKKYDIAFIDMVMPGMNGIEACKKLKETSPDTILIFMTGRVDKDVIYKELDFQRAGGKVYFLYKPFLKDEIYEVIEMALAEKAKKEINLTIK
;
A
#
# COMPACT_ATOMS: atom_id res chain seq x y z
N MET A 1 -12.51 -8.63 0.86
CA MET A 1 -11.84 -7.95 1.98
C MET A 1 -12.02 -8.69 3.29
N SER A 2 -12.08 -10.03 3.29
CA SER A 2 -11.94 -10.78 4.54
C SER A 2 -10.75 -11.73 4.38
N GLY A 3 -9.84 -11.70 5.35
CA GLY A 3 -8.64 -12.52 5.42
C GLY A 3 -7.38 -11.91 4.80
N GLU A 4 -7.45 -10.75 4.15
CA GLU A 4 -6.30 -10.07 3.55
C GLU A 4 -5.33 -9.57 4.64
N ASN A 5 -4.03 -9.75 4.41
CA ASN A 5 -2.97 -9.21 5.26
C ASN A 5 -2.57 -7.84 4.73
N ILE A 6 -2.73 -6.82 5.56
CA ILE A 6 -2.50 -5.41 5.21
C ILE A 6 -1.37 -4.86 6.07
N LEU A 7 -0.36 -4.29 5.43
CA LEU A 7 0.71 -3.55 6.09
C LEU A 7 0.42 -2.05 5.97
N VAL A 8 0.50 -1.31 7.07
CA VAL A 8 0.37 0.16 7.10
C VAL A 8 1.70 0.75 7.55
N VAL A 9 2.26 1.65 6.74
CA VAL A 9 3.56 2.28 6.96
C VAL A 9 3.36 3.79 7.02
N ASP A 10 3.45 4.35 8.22
CA ASP A 10 3.20 5.78 8.47
C ASP A 10 3.94 6.18 9.75
N ASP A 11 4.64 7.32 9.76
CA ASP A 11 5.38 7.77 10.95
C ASP A 11 4.44 8.36 12.03
N GLU A 12 3.16 8.53 11.72
CA GLU A 12 2.11 8.89 12.67
C GLU A 12 1.38 7.64 13.20
N PRO A 13 1.60 7.20 14.45
CA PRO A 13 1.01 5.96 14.98
C PRO A 13 -0.52 5.92 14.93
N ILE A 14 -1.16 7.09 14.98
CA ILE A 14 -2.61 7.24 14.91
C ILE A 14 -3.19 6.72 13.59
N ILE A 15 -2.42 6.79 12.49
CA ILE A 15 -2.84 6.28 11.18
C ILE A 15 -2.92 4.75 11.24
N GLY A 16 -1.89 4.09 11.79
CA GLY A 16 -1.90 2.64 12.00
C GLY A 16 -3.12 2.19 12.83
N THR A 17 -3.36 2.82 13.97
CA THR A 17 -4.51 2.52 14.84
C THR A 17 -5.85 2.75 14.14
N ALA A 18 -5.96 3.79 13.30
CA ALA A 18 -7.18 4.03 12.53
C ALA A 18 -7.44 2.91 11.50
N PHE A 19 -6.40 2.45 10.80
CA PHE A 19 -6.53 1.34 9.85
C PHE A 19 -6.87 0.02 10.53
N GLU A 20 -6.20 -0.31 11.64
CA GLU A 20 -6.50 -1.50 12.46
C GLU A 20 -7.98 -1.52 12.84
N ARG A 21 -8.47 -0.43 13.44
CA ARG A 21 -9.88 -0.31 13.83
C ARG A 21 -10.85 -0.50 12.65
N GLU A 22 -10.61 0.16 11.52
CA GLU A 22 -11.57 0.15 10.41
C GLU A 22 -11.52 -1.13 9.55
N LEU A 23 -10.39 -1.85 9.54
CA LEU A 23 -10.18 -3.02 8.67
C LEU A 23 -10.25 -4.35 9.42
N GLU A 24 -9.93 -4.41 10.71
CA GLU A 24 -10.16 -5.61 11.52
C GLU A 24 -11.67 -5.90 11.65
N ASP A 25 -12.51 -4.86 11.74
CA ASP A 25 -13.97 -4.97 11.69
C ASP A 25 -14.48 -5.56 10.36
N LYS A 26 -13.66 -5.53 9.30
CA LYS A 26 -13.93 -6.17 8.00
C LYS A 26 -13.36 -7.59 7.91
N GLY A 27 -12.63 -8.05 8.94
CA GLY A 27 -11.97 -9.34 8.98
C GLY A 27 -10.62 -9.37 8.26
N CYS A 28 -9.98 -8.21 8.04
CA CYS A 28 -8.59 -8.14 7.59
C CYS A 28 -7.63 -8.31 8.76
N ASN A 29 -6.38 -8.70 8.47
CA ASN A 29 -5.29 -8.70 9.45
C ASN A 29 -4.40 -7.49 9.16
N VAL A 30 -4.30 -6.55 10.09
CA VAL A 30 -3.52 -5.32 9.91
C VAL A 30 -2.26 -5.36 10.78
N ASP A 31 -1.11 -5.07 10.18
CA ASP A 31 0.11 -4.74 10.91
C ASP A 31 0.49 -3.30 10.58
N SER A 32 0.85 -2.52 11.60
CA SER A 32 1.32 -1.14 11.44
C SER A 32 2.79 -1.00 11.84
N VAL A 33 3.54 -0.21 11.07
CA VAL A 33 4.96 0.09 11.31
C VAL A 33 5.23 1.57 11.05
N LEU A 34 6.28 2.12 11.67
CA LEU A 34 6.50 3.57 11.71
C LEU A 34 7.58 4.06 10.75
N SER A 35 8.13 3.18 9.91
CA SER A 35 9.20 3.53 8.97
C SER A 35 9.30 2.56 7.80
N GLY A 36 9.90 3.03 6.70
CA GLY A 36 10.20 2.19 5.54
C GLY A 36 11.17 1.05 5.87
N GLU A 37 12.11 1.27 6.79
CA GLU A 37 13.05 0.25 7.27
C GLU A 37 12.34 -0.89 8.02
N GLU A 38 11.39 -0.56 8.88
CA GLU A 38 10.55 -1.54 9.56
C GLU A 38 9.67 -2.28 8.55
N ALA A 39 9.05 -1.58 7.61
CA ALA A 39 8.26 -2.20 6.55
C ALA A 39 9.05 -3.25 5.77
N LEU A 40 10.30 -2.95 5.41
CA LEU A 40 11.19 -3.88 4.72
C LEU A 40 11.55 -5.10 5.57
N LYS A 41 11.72 -4.96 6.89
CA LYS A 41 11.94 -6.10 7.78
C LYS A 41 10.68 -6.96 7.86
N THR A 42 9.55 -6.33 8.09
CA THR A 42 8.26 -6.97 8.30
C THR A 42 7.79 -7.76 7.08
N ILE A 43 7.92 -7.21 5.87
CA ILE A 43 7.50 -7.89 4.62
C ILE A 43 8.37 -9.10 4.25
N ARG A 44 9.61 -9.19 4.78
CA ARG A 44 10.47 -10.37 4.61
C ARG A 44 10.05 -11.52 5.51
N SER A 45 9.43 -11.20 6.65
CA SER A 45 9.00 -12.17 7.66
C SER A 45 7.56 -12.64 7.46
N LYS A 46 6.71 -11.79 6.89
CA LYS A 46 5.28 -12.05 6.67
C LYS A 46 4.88 -11.58 5.26
N LYS A 47 4.06 -12.37 4.58
CA LYS A 47 3.48 -11.98 3.28
C LYS A 47 2.29 -11.06 3.49
N TYR A 48 2.20 -10.02 2.67
CA TYR A 48 1.09 -9.07 2.65
C TYR A 48 0.46 -9.01 1.27
N ASP A 49 -0.87 -8.89 1.26
CA ASP A 49 -1.64 -8.68 0.06
C ASP A 49 -1.57 -7.22 -0.38
N ILE A 50 -1.61 -6.30 0.60
CA ILE A 50 -1.62 -4.85 0.40
C ILE A 50 -0.66 -4.20 1.38
N ALA A 51 0.08 -3.19 0.90
CA ALA A 51 0.84 -2.28 1.75
C ALA A 51 0.43 -0.81 1.46
N PHE A 52 -0.09 -0.13 2.49
CA PHE A 52 -0.30 1.31 2.50
C PHE A 52 0.96 2.00 2.99
N ILE A 53 1.47 2.97 2.24
CA ILE A 53 2.79 3.57 2.51
C ILE A 53 2.68 5.08 2.40
N ASP A 54 2.94 5.80 3.50
CA ASP A 54 3.13 7.23 3.45
C ASP A 54 4.34 7.58 2.59
N MET A 55 4.16 8.53 1.69
CA MET A 55 5.25 9.04 0.86
C MET A 55 6.18 9.98 1.62
N VAL A 56 5.69 10.62 2.68
CA VAL A 56 6.44 11.62 3.45
C VAL A 56 6.70 11.07 4.84
N MET A 57 7.85 10.42 5.02
CA MET A 57 8.34 9.95 6.32
C MET A 57 9.78 10.42 6.55
N PRO A 58 10.21 10.63 7.81
CA PRO A 58 11.61 10.81 8.16
C PRO A 58 12.46 9.59 7.76
N GLY A 59 13.70 9.83 7.33
CA GLY A 59 14.61 8.75 6.93
C GLY A 59 14.35 8.28 5.50
N MET A 60 13.88 7.04 5.33
CA MET A 60 13.58 6.47 4.01
C MET A 60 12.31 7.08 3.42
N ASN A 61 12.44 7.69 2.24
CA ASN A 61 11.29 8.19 1.50
C ASN A 61 10.38 7.03 1.06
N GLY A 62 9.05 7.21 1.13
CA GLY A 62 8.08 6.16 0.80
C GLY A 62 8.21 5.57 -0.62
N ILE A 63 8.77 6.32 -1.58
CA ILE A 63 9.03 5.80 -2.93
C ILE A 63 10.23 4.85 -2.95
N GLU A 64 11.27 5.18 -2.20
CA GLU A 64 12.42 4.28 -2.06
C GLU A 64 11.99 3.00 -1.35
N ALA A 65 11.17 3.13 -0.30
CA ALA A 65 10.54 2.00 0.37
C ALA A 65 9.73 1.16 -0.64
N CYS A 66 8.82 1.77 -1.41
CA CYS A 66 8.02 1.07 -2.41
C CYS A 66 8.84 0.30 -3.44
N LYS A 67 9.92 0.89 -3.97
CA LYS A 67 10.80 0.18 -4.92
C LYS A 67 11.38 -1.10 -4.28
N LYS A 68 11.96 -0.97 -3.10
CA LYS A 68 12.54 -2.10 -2.36
C LYS A 68 11.49 -3.14 -1.94
N LEU A 69 10.30 -2.68 -1.55
CA LEU A 69 9.16 -3.54 -1.21
C LEU A 69 8.67 -4.31 -2.43
N LYS A 70 8.61 -3.68 -3.61
CA LYS A 70 8.20 -4.34 -4.85
C LYS A 70 9.21 -5.38 -5.31
N GLU A 71 10.49 -5.12 -5.13
CA GLU A 71 11.55 -6.10 -5.39
C GLU A 71 11.49 -7.28 -4.42
N THR A 72 11.22 -7.01 -3.14
CA THR A 72 11.17 -8.04 -2.08
C THR A 72 9.90 -8.89 -2.16
N SER A 73 8.77 -8.26 -2.47
CA SER A 73 7.45 -8.89 -2.53
C SER A 73 6.68 -8.41 -3.77
N PRO A 74 6.98 -9.00 -4.94
CA PRO A 74 6.41 -8.56 -6.22
C PRO A 74 4.88 -8.65 -6.30
N ASP A 75 4.26 -9.53 -5.53
CA ASP A 75 2.81 -9.77 -5.56
C ASP A 75 2.01 -8.87 -4.62
N THR A 76 2.71 -8.12 -3.75
CA THR A 76 2.09 -7.15 -2.86
C THR A 76 1.63 -5.93 -3.66
N ILE A 77 0.38 -5.56 -3.44
CA ILE A 77 -0.24 -4.34 -3.96
C ILE A 77 0.28 -3.17 -3.13
N LEU A 78 0.78 -2.13 -3.79
CA LEU A 78 1.30 -0.94 -3.12
C LEU A 78 0.31 0.22 -3.31
N ILE A 79 -0.08 0.84 -2.21
CA ILE A 79 -0.97 1.98 -2.15
C ILE A 79 -0.22 3.12 -1.46
N PHE A 80 0.03 4.21 -2.20
CA PHE A 80 0.65 5.39 -1.62
C PHE A 80 -0.37 6.23 -0.87
N MET A 81 0.00 6.65 0.34
CA MET A 81 -0.72 7.65 1.11
C MET A 81 0.00 8.99 0.97
N THR A 82 -0.74 10.05 0.66
CA THR A 82 -0.14 11.39 0.55
C THR A 82 -1.07 12.52 0.93
N GLY A 83 -0.60 13.43 1.78
CA GLY A 83 -1.28 14.70 2.07
C GLY A 83 -0.91 15.85 1.13
N ARG A 84 0.02 15.63 0.20
CA ARG A 84 0.48 16.64 -0.76
C ARG A 84 0.39 16.09 -2.17
N VAL A 85 -0.26 16.84 -3.06
CA VAL A 85 -0.24 16.59 -4.49
C VAL A 85 0.61 17.68 -5.12
N ASP A 86 1.92 17.44 -5.17
CA ASP A 86 2.84 18.30 -5.91
C ASP A 86 3.34 17.58 -7.18
N LYS A 87 4.06 18.34 -8.00
CA LYS A 87 4.58 17.84 -9.27
C LYS A 87 5.47 16.62 -9.09
N ASP A 88 6.21 16.53 -7.98
CA ASP A 88 7.12 15.42 -7.75
C ASP A 88 6.33 14.14 -7.55
N VAL A 89 5.25 14.17 -6.77
CA VAL A 89 4.34 13.02 -6.59
C VAL A 89 3.81 12.51 -7.92
N ILE A 90 3.34 13.42 -8.78
CA ILE A 90 2.79 13.08 -10.10
C ILE A 90 3.87 12.47 -11.01
N TYR A 91 5.08 13.03 -11.04
CA TYR A 91 6.17 12.46 -11.82
C TYR A 91 6.58 11.08 -11.31
N LYS A 92 6.60 10.90 -10.00
CA LYS A 92 6.94 9.63 -9.35
C LYS A 92 5.88 8.55 -9.60
N GLU A 93 4.60 8.92 -9.63
CA GLU A 93 3.51 8.06 -10.12
C GLU A 93 3.78 7.58 -11.55
N LEU A 94 4.03 8.53 -12.46
CA LEU A 94 4.25 8.23 -13.88
C LEU A 94 5.47 7.34 -14.08
N ASP A 95 6.56 7.58 -13.36
CA ASP A 95 7.78 6.79 -13.46
C ASP A 95 7.57 5.36 -12.93
N PHE A 96 6.83 5.19 -11.84
CA PHE A 96 6.52 3.87 -11.31
C PHE A 96 5.60 3.09 -12.27
N GLN A 97 4.60 3.75 -12.84
CA GLN A 97 3.74 3.19 -13.89
C GLN A 97 4.53 2.76 -15.13
N ARG A 98 5.48 3.59 -15.59
CA ARG A 98 6.38 3.28 -16.72
C ARG A 98 7.27 2.07 -16.46
N ALA A 99 7.68 1.84 -15.21
CA ALA A 99 8.44 0.67 -14.81
C ALA A 99 7.58 -0.63 -14.76
N GLY A 100 6.32 -0.58 -15.18
CA GLY A 100 5.39 -1.70 -15.17
C GLY A 100 4.73 -1.93 -13.81
N GLY A 101 5.04 -1.11 -12.81
CA GLY A 101 4.40 -1.14 -11.51
C GLY A 101 3.07 -0.38 -11.53
N LYS A 102 1.97 -1.03 -11.17
CA LYS A 102 0.70 -0.32 -10.92
C LYS A 102 0.65 0.09 -9.45
N VAL A 103 0.35 1.35 -9.21
CA VAL A 103 0.26 1.96 -7.88
C VAL A 103 -1.08 2.66 -7.76
N TYR A 104 -1.64 2.58 -6.57
CA TYR A 104 -2.86 3.28 -6.19
C TYR A 104 -2.53 4.41 -5.21
N PHE A 105 -3.40 5.41 -5.13
CA PHE A 105 -3.22 6.56 -4.24
C PHE A 105 -4.42 6.69 -3.30
N LEU A 106 -4.11 7.05 -2.06
CA LEU A 106 -5.04 7.47 -1.04
C LEU A 106 -4.58 8.84 -0.52
N TYR A 107 -5.44 9.85 -0.62
CA TYR A 107 -5.07 11.22 -0.31
C TYR A 107 -5.44 11.56 1.14
N LYS A 108 -4.47 12.05 1.94
CA LYS A 108 -4.73 12.54 3.31
C LYS A 108 -5.36 13.96 3.23
N PRO A 109 -6.37 14.28 4.07
CA PRO A 109 -7.09 13.37 4.95
C PRO A 109 -8.06 12.48 4.15
N PHE A 110 -8.14 11.20 4.52
CA PHE A 110 -9.05 10.24 3.90
C PHE A 110 -10.13 9.78 4.87
N LEU A 111 -11.29 9.43 4.32
CA LEU A 111 -12.40 8.78 5.00
C LEU A 111 -12.25 7.26 4.89
N LYS A 112 -12.90 6.53 5.80
CA LYS A 112 -12.90 5.06 5.78
C LYS A 112 -13.40 4.46 4.46
N ASP A 113 -14.38 5.10 3.83
CA ASP A 113 -14.95 4.61 2.58
C ASP A 113 -13.91 4.69 1.44
N GLU A 114 -13.05 5.72 1.44
CA GLU A 114 -11.95 5.84 0.47
C GLU A 114 -10.89 4.74 0.67
N ILE A 115 -10.64 4.32 1.91
CA ILE A 115 -9.76 3.17 2.22
C ILE A 115 -10.36 1.89 1.63
N TYR A 116 -11.67 1.68 1.78
CA TYR A 116 -12.34 0.49 1.25
C TYR A 116 -12.35 0.48 -0.28
N GLU A 117 -12.72 1.59 -0.91
CA GLU A 117 -12.78 1.72 -2.37
C GLU A 117 -11.42 1.42 -3.02
N VAL A 118 -10.32 1.94 -2.47
CA VAL A 118 -9.00 1.70 -3.04
C VAL A 118 -8.56 0.24 -2.88
N ILE A 119 -8.91 -0.42 -1.77
CA ILE A 119 -8.64 -1.85 -1.57
C ILE A 119 -9.44 -2.69 -2.55
N GLU A 120 -10.76 -2.47 -2.66
CA GLU A 120 -11.63 -3.23 -3.55
C GLU A 120 -11.20 -3.09 -5.01
N MET A 121 -10.90 -1.86 -5.44
CA MET A 121 -10.37 -1.59 -6.77
C MET A 121 -9.07 -2.36 -7.03
N ALA A 122 -8.14 -2.32 -6.06
CA ALA A 122 -6.84 -2.94 -6.24
C ALA A 122 -6.90 -4.47 -6.29
N LEU A 123 -7.73 -5.08 -5.44
CA LEU A 123 -7.95 -6.53 -5.42
C LEU A 123 -8.69 -7.01 -6.66
N ALA A 124 -9.74 -6.30 -7.10
CA ALA A 124 -10.50 -6.66 -8.29
C ALA A 124 -9.62 -6.69 -9.55
N GLU A 125 -8.69 -5.74 -9.66
CA GLU A 125 -7.76 -5.69 -10.78
C GLU A 125 -6.73 -6.84 -10.75
N LYS A 126 -6.24 -7.21 -9.56
CA LYS A 126 -5.35 -8.36 -9.39
C LYS A 126 -6.05 -9.65 -9.85
N ALA A 127 -7.29 -9.86 -9.42
CA ALA A 127 -8.10 -11.01 -9.81
C ALA A 127 -8.32 -11.08 -11.34
N LYS A 128 -8.64 -9.94 -12.00
CA LYS A 128 -8.79 -9.89 -13.47
C LYS A 128 -7.52 -10.31 -14.21
N LYS A 129 -6.34 -9.92 -13.72
CA LYS A 129 -5.06 -10.29 -14.33
C LYS A 129 -4.80 -11.79 -14.22
N GLU A 130 -5.03 -12.38 -13.04
CA GLU A 130 -4.84 -13.81 -12.79
C GLU A 130 -5.77 -14.68 -13.65
N ILE A 131 -7.02 -14.25 -13.84
CA ILE A 131 -7.98 -14.91 -14.74
C ILE A 131 -7.48 -14.88 -16.19
N ASN A 132 -7.02 -13.73 -16.68
CA ASN A 132 -6.53 -13.58 -18.05
C ASN A 132 -5.23 -14.37 -18.33
N LEU A 133 -4.44 -14.66 -17.31
CA LEU A 133 -3.24 -15.51 -17.39
C LEU A 133 -3.57 -17.01 -17.44
N THR A 134 -4.69 -17.42 -16.84
CA THR A 134 -5.10 -18.83 -16.75
C THR A 134 -5.83 -19.33 -18.00
N ILE A 135 -6.36 -18.41 -18.81
CA ILE A 135 -7.14 -18.72 -20.03
C ILE A 135 -6.25 -18.72 -21.30
N LYS A 136 -4.96 -18.41 -21.18
CA LYS A 136 -3.97 -18.49 -22.27
C LYS A 136 -3.19 -19.80 -22.21
#